data_AF-A0A2D4K8I2-F1
#
_entry.id   AF-A0A2D4K8I2-F1
#
_cell.length_a   1.000
_cell.length_b   1.000
_cell.length_c   1.000
_cell.angle_alpha   90.00
_cell.angle_beta   90.00
_cell.angle_gamma   90.00
#
_symmetry.space_group_name_H-M   'P 1'
#
loop_
_entity.id
_entity.type
_entity.pdbx_description
1 polymer ?
#
loop_
_entity_poly.entity_id
_entity_poly.type
_entity_poly.pdbx_seq_one_letter_code
_entity_poly.pdbx_strand_id
1 'polypeptide(L)'
;MLGLFHIPLDECEELYRKLGTDVFKQNVIVGTVKMGWSHAFYDSEIWEKILKERMGSDVMFETARNPRCPKVAAISTIVSRGTPLKAFVFRNYNHFPGVKSHYLGSCHYKLWQAIRASSAAPGYFQEYALGNDLHQDGGLLINNPTALAVHECRCLWPNVPLQCVVSLGTGRYENNGKTNVTYTSLKAKLTNVISSATDTEEVHIMLDALLPPDTYFRFNPLMNEDIPLDENRKEKLNQLRTDGIQYLERNDEKLKKAGKILSQEKNILQKLSNWMRLKADMYDGLPILSKL
;
A
#
# COMPACT_ATOMS: atom_id res chain seq x y z
N MET A 1 7.98 2.64 -7.48
CA MET A 1 9.40 3.05 -7.53
C MET A 1 10.31 1.84 -7.34
N LEU A 2 10.39 1.27 -6.13
CA LEU A 2 11.30 0.14 -5.83
C LEU A 2 11.01 -1.15 -6.62
N GLY A 3 9.79 -1.70 -6.53
CA GLY A 3 9.49 -3.00 -7.13
C GLY A 3 9.36 -2.98 -8.66
N LEU A 4 8.64 -1.98 -9.19
CA LEU A 4 8.29 -1.90 -10.61
C LEU A 4 9.42 -1.31 -11.48
N PHE A 5 10.09 -0.27 -11.00
CA PHE A 5 11.10 0.47 -11.75
C PHE A 5 12.52 0.18 -11.28
N HIS A 6 12.69 -0.63 -10.23
CA HIS A 6 13.99 -1.01 -9.65
C HIS A 6 14.87 0.20 -9.31
N ILE A 7 14.24 1.33 -8.95
CA ILE A 7 14.92 2.57 -8.53
C ILE A 7 15.64 2.31 -7.20
N PRO A 8 16.92 2.68 -7.03
CA PRO A 8 17.64 2.57 -5.76
C PRO A 8 16.93 3.28 -4.60
N LEU A 9 17.18 2.81 -3.37
CA LEU A 9 16.54 3.39 -2.16
C LEU A 9 16.90 4.87 -1.96
N ASP A 10 18.16 5.24 -2.18
CA ASP A 10 18.61 6.63 -2.03
C ASP A 10 17.89 7.56 -3.02
N GLU A 11 17.78 7.14 -4.28
CA GLU A 11 17.03 7.89 -5.30
C GLU A 11 15.53 7.95 -4.96
N CYS A 12 14.95 6.89 -4.38
CA CYS A 12 13.56 6.94 -3.89
C CYS A 12 13.36 7.99 -2.80
N GLU A 13 14.31 8.16 -1.88
CA GLU A 13 14.27 9.20 -0.84
C GLU A 13 14.35 10.60 -1.45
N GLU A 14 15.28 10.82 -2.38
CA GLU A 14 15.42 12.09 -3.07
C GLU A 14 14.17 12.45 -3.87
N LEU A 15 13.60 11.46 -4.58
CA LEU A 15 12.34 11.60 -5.30
C LEU A 15 11.21 11.96 -4.33
N TYR A 16 11.09 11.29 -3.19
CA TYR A 16 10.07 11.61 -2.19
C TYR A 16 10.17 13.05 -1.70
N ARG A 17 11.38 13.52 -1.37
CA ARG A 17 11.62 14.91 -0.93
C ARG A 17 11.26 15.93 -2.01
N LYS A 18 11.63 15.65 -3.26
CA LYS A 18 11.27 16.50 -4.41
C LYS A 18 9.77 16.54 -4.65
N LEU A 19 9.11 15.37 -4.61
CA LEU A 19 7.66 15.26 -4.74
C LEU A 19 6.92 16.00 -3.63
N GLY A 20 7.34 15.86 -2.37
CA GLY A 20 6.74 16.61 -1.26
C GLY A 20 6.84 18.13 -1.44
N THR A 21 7.95 18.60 -2.04
CA THR A 21 8.11 20.02 -2.37
C THR A 21 7.21 20.45 -3.54
N ASP A 22 7.07 19.62 -4.57
CA ASP A 22 6.30 19.97 -5.77
C ASP A 22 4.78 19.84 -5.58
N VAL A 23 4.34 18.85 -4.81
CA VAL A 23 2.92 18.53 -4.57
C VAL A 23 2.34 19.38 -3.44
N PHE A 24 3.08 19.63 -2.36
CA PHE A 24 2.60 20.41 -1.22
C PHE A 24 2.95 21.91 -1.28
N LYS A 25 3.22 22.46 -2.47
CA LYS A 25 3.32 23.91 -2.69
C LYS A 25 1.96 24.55 -2.39
N GLN A 26 1.85 25.20 -1.22
CA GLN A 26 0.67 25.97 -0.85
C GLN A 26 0.54 27.19 -1.78
N ASN A 27 -0.33 27.09 -2.79
CA ASN A 27 -0.84 28.28 -3.45
C ASN A 27 -1.93 28.89 -2.55
N VAL A 28 -1.53 29.76 -1.60
CA VAL A 28 -2.39 30.37 -0.56
C VAL A 28 -3.66 31.02 -1.14
N ILE A 29 -3.58 31.57 -2.35
CA ILE A 29 -4.70 32.21 -3.07
C ILE A 29 -5.66 31.17 -3.67
N VAL A 30 -5.17 30.02 -4.14
CA VAL A 30 -5.98 28.96 -4.75
C VAL A 30 -6.63 28.07 -3.70
N GLY A 31 -5.92 27.80 -2.58
CA GLY A 31 -6.43 26.96 -1.48
C GLY A 31 -7.68 27.52 -0.79
N THR A 32 -7.81 28.85 -0.71
CA THR A 32 -8.99 29.48 -0.08
C THR A 32 -10.22 29.50 -1.01
N VAL A 33 -10.02 29.62 -2.33
CA VAL A 33 -11.12 29.66 -3.32
C VAL A 33 -11.60 28.25 -3.68
N LYS A 34 -10.70 27.26 -3.81
CA LYS A 34 -11.06 25.87 -4.14
C LYS A 34 -11.65 25.08 -2.98
N MET A 35 -11.40 25.47 -1.72
CA MET A 35 -12.01 24.83 -0.54
C MET A 35 -13.54 25.03 -0.49
N GLY A 36 -14.04 26.11 -1.10
CA GLY A 36 -15.48 26.36 -1.25
C GLY A 36 -16.17 25.61 -2.39
N TRP A 37 -15.42 25.06 -3.36
CA TRP A 37 -15.98 24.47 -4.60
C TRP A 37 -15.60 23.00 -4.85
N SER A 38 -14.48 22.50 -4.31
CA SER A 38 -13.93 21.18 -4.65
C SER A 38 -13.47 20.32 -3.46
N HIS A 39 -13.61 20.80 -2.22
CA HIS A 39 -13.25 20.08 -0.99
C HIS A 39 -11.81 19.51 -0.91
N ALA A 40 -10.87 19.97 -1.73
CA ALA A 40 -9.47 19.54 -1.73
C ALA A 40 -8.52 20.72 -1.42
N PHE A 41 -7.48 20.46 -0.61
CA PHE A 41 -6.49 21.46 -0.21
C PHE A 41 -5.33 21.59 -1.21
N TYR A 42 -5.00 20.51 -1.93
CA TYR A 42 -3.89 20.45 -2.90
C TYR A 42 -4.36 20.26 -4.34
N ASP A 43 -3.53 20.71 -5.28
CA ASP A 43 -3.81 20.61 -6.70
C ASP A 43 -3.62 19.18 -7.21
N SER A 44 -4.76 18.53 -7.48
CA SER A 44 -4.81 17.16 -7.96
C SER A 44 -4.32 17.01 -9.41
N GLU A 45 -4.34 18.08 -10.21
CA GLU A 45 -3.88 18.07 -11.60
C GLU A 45 -2.36 18.06 -11.67
N ILE A 46 -1.68 18.81 -10.78
CA ILE A 46 -0.22 18.78 -10.66
C ILE A 46 0.24 17.38 -10.27
N TRP A 47 -0.41 16.78 -9.27
CA TRP A 47 -0.10 15.41 -8.85
C TRP A 47 -0.30 14.40 -9.99
N GLU A 48 -1.44 14.49 -10.70
CA GLU A 48 -1.72 13.62 -11.83
C GLU A 48 -0.70 13.78 -12.96
N LYS A 49 -0.30 15.02 -13.28
CA LYS A 49 0.72 15.29 -14.30
C LYS A 49 2.05 14.65 -13.93
N ILE A 50 2.52 14.84 -12.69
CA ILE A 50 3.76 14.24 -12.20
C ILE A 50 3.69 12.70 -12.29
N LEU A 51 2.55 12.12 -11.92
CA LEU A 51 2.37 10.66 -11.99
C LEU A 51 2.39 10.16 -13.43
N LYS A 52 1.73 10.83 -14.37
CA LYS A 52 1.75 10.46 -15.80
C LYS A 52 3.16 10.54 -16.38
N GLU A 53 3.90 11.60 -16.08
CA GLU A 53 5.27 11.80 -16.56
C GLU A 53 6.23 10.72 -16.02
N ARG A 54 6.10 10.34 -14.75
CA ARG A 54 7.04 9.41 -14.09
C ARG A 54 6.69 7.94 -14.24
N MET A 55 5.39 7.60 -14.29
CA MET A 55 4.93 6.21 -14.25
C MET A 55 4.61 5.65 -15.64
N GLY A 56 4.58 6.50 -16.67
CA GLY A 56 4.30 6.12 -18.04
C GLY A 56 2.82 5.80 -18.31
N SER A 57 2.55 5.30 -19.51
CA SER A 57 1.21 4.99 -20.00
C SER A 57 0.83 3.52 -19.93
N ASP A 58 1.78 2.66 -19.53
CA ASP A 58 1.64 1.21 -19.55
C ASP A 58 0.58 0.74 -18.56
N VAL A 59 -0.10 -0.34 -18.95
CA VAL A 59 -1.14 -0.94 -18.13
C VAL A 59 -0.48 -1.83 -17.08
N MET A 60 -1.03 -1.88 -15.86
CA MET A 60 -0.43 -2.62 -14.76
C MET A 60 -0.14 -4.08 -15.12
N PHE A 61 -1.05 -4.80 -15.78
CA PHE A 61 -0.80 -6.20 -16.15
C PHE A 61 0.42 -6.39 -17.07
N GLU A 62 0.80 -5.39 -17.86
CA GLU A 62 1.96 -5.47 -18.76
C GLU A 62 3.27 -5.53 -17.96
N THR A 63 3.30 -4.92 -16.78
CA THR A 63 4.47 -4.94 -15.89
C THR A 63 4.80 -6.36 -15.41
N ALA A 64 3.80 -7.23 -15.28
CA ALA A 64 4.00 -8.63 -14.90
C ALA A 64 4.63 -9.49 -16.00
N ARG A 65 4.80 -8.96 -17.22
CA ARG A 65 5.55 -9.64 -18.29
C ARG A 65 7.04 -9.71 -17.99
N ASN A 66 7.56 -8.78 -17.19
CA ASN A 66 8.94 -8.80 -16.74
C ASN A 66 9.09 -9.81 -15.58
N PRO A 67 9.86 -10.89 -15.72
CA PRO A 67 10.04 -11.90 -14.65
C PRO A 67 10.68 -11.34 -13.37
N ARG A 68 11.38 -10.19 -13.46
CA ARG A 68 11.98 -9.50 -12.31
C ARG A 68 11.03 -8.51 -11.64
N CYS A 69 9.84 -8.28 -12.22
CA CYS A 69 8.83 -7.44 -11.59
C CYS A 69 8.05 -8.27 -10.55
N PRO A 70 7.97 -7.83 -9.30
CA PRO A 70 7.12 -8.48 -8.31
C PRO A 70 5.64 -8.31 -8.67
N LYS A 71 4.81 -9.17 -8.07
CA LYS A 71 3.37 -8.93 -8.04
C LYS A 71 3.09 -7.74 -7.12
N VAL A 72 2.38 -6.75 -7.62
CA VAL A 72 2.07 -5.50 -6.91
C VAL A 72 0.58 -5.24 -6.91
N ALA A 73 0.11 -4.64 -5.83
CA ALA A 73 -1.24 -4.14 -5.69
C ALA A 73 -1.26 -2.79 -4.98
N ALA A 74 -2.21 -1.93 -5.34
CA ALA A 74 -2.54 -0.68 -4.68
C ALA A 74 -4.05 -0.66 -4.40
N ILE A 75 -4.45 -0.03 -3.30
CA ILE A 75 -5.83 -0.10 -2.80
C ILE A 75 -6.42 1.30 -2.76
N SER A 76 -7.67 1.42 -3.19
CA SER A 76 -8.49 2.61 -2.98
C SER A 76 -9.84 2.21 -2.39
N THR A 77 -10.59 3.21 -1.93
CA THR A 77 -11.96 3.06 -1.44
C THR A 77 -12.93 3.59 -2.47
N ILE A 78 -13.90 2.79 -2.91
CA ILE A 78 -15.01 3.24 -3.75
C ILE A 78 -16.08 3.88 -2.85
N VAL A 79 -16.39 5.15 -3.12
CA VAL A 79 -17.37 5.93 -2.35
C VAL A 79 -18.68 6.17 -3.12
N SER A 80 -18.71 5.97 -4.44
CA SER A 80 -19.91 6.20 -5.27
C SER A 80 -20.98 5.10 -5.20
N ARG A 81 -20.66 3.91 -4.68
CA ARG A 81 -21.55 2.73 -4.71
C ARG A 81 -22.46 2.56 -3.48
N GLY A 82 -22.58 3.61 -2.65
CA GLY A 82 -23.37 3.58 -1.42
C GLY A 82 -22.66 2.87 -0.26
N THR A 83 -23.41 2.59 0.82
CA THR A 83 -22.92 1.91 2.02
C THR A 83 -23.25 0.41 1.98
N PRO A 84 -22.36 -0.48 2.45
CA PRO A 84 -21.02 -0.20 2.95
C PRO A 84 -20.04 0.18 1.82
N LEU A 85 -19.05 1.02 2.15
CA LEU A 85 -17.95 1.36 1.27
C LEU A 85 -17.17 0.10 0.88
N LYS A 86 -16.56 0.09 -0.31
CA LYS A 86 -15.86 -1.10 -0.84
C LYS A 86 -14.42 -0.78 -1.19
N ALA A 87 -13.49 -1.62 -0.75
CA ALA A 87 -12.11 -1.57 -1.22
C ALA A 87 -12.00 -2.05 -2.67
N PHE A 88 -11.14 -1.39 -3.44
CA PHE A 88 -10.81 -1.74 -4.81
C PHE A 88 -9.31 -1.97 -4.96
N VAL A 89 -8.93 -3.10 -5.54
CA VAL A 89 -7.55 -3.55 -5.69
C VAL A 89 -7.10 -3.36 -7.13
N PHE A 90 -6.25 -2.37 -7.35
CA PHE A 90 -5.48 -2.22 -8.58
C PHE A 90 -4.27 -3.15 -8.50
N ARG A 91 -4.07 -4.02 -9.49
CA ARG A 91 -3.06 -5.09 -9.40
C ARG A 91 -2.40 -5.36 -10.75
N ASN A 92 -1.15 -5.81 -10.76
CA ASN A 92 -0.48 -6.22 -12.01
C ASN A 92 -0.68 -7.71 -12.36
N TYR A 93 -1.48 -8.43 -11.60
CA TYR A 93 -1.73 -9.85 -11.81
C TYR A 93 -3.23 -10.12 -11.90
N ASN A 94 -3.58 -11.24 -12.52
CA ASN A 94 -4.94 -11.78 -12.48
C ASN A 94 -4.98 -13.04 -11.61
N HIS A 95 -6.17 -13.42 -11.15
CA HIS A 95 -6.39 -14.69 -10.46
C HIS A 95 -6.64 -15.81 -11.49
N PHE A 96 -6.46 -17.06 -11.08
CA PHE A 96 -6.79 -18.20 -11.91
C PHE A 96 -8.30 -18.26 -12.21
N PRO A 97 -8.71 -18.79 -13.39
CA PRO A 97 -10.13 -19.01 -13.68
C PRO A 97 -10.82 -19.79 -12.55
N GLY A 98 -11.99 -19.32 -12.12
CA GLY A 98 -12.73 -19.92 -11.01
C GLY A 98 -12.38 -19.39 -9.61
N VAL A 99 -11.24 -18.72 -9.43
CA VAL A 99 -10.90 -18.04 -8.18
C VAL A 99 -11.56 -16.67 -8.14
N LYS A 100 -12.44 -16.45 -7.15
CA LYS A 100 -13.04 -15.15 -6.89
C LYS A 100 -12.43 -14.54 -5.63
N SER A 101 -11.80 -13.38 -5.78
CA SER A 101 -11.38 -12.60 -4.61
C SER A 101 -12.59 -11.94 -3.96
N HIS A 102 -12.54 -11.80 -2.64
CA HIS A 102 -13.52 -11.05 -1.86
C HIS A 102 -13.51 -9.56 -2.22
N TYR A 103 -12.35 -9.03 -2.61
CA TYR A 103 -12.19 -7.62 -2.96
C TYR A 103 -12.45 -7.40 -4.45
N LEU A 104 -13.11 -6.27 -4.76
CA LEU A 104 -13.20 -5.79 -6.14
C LEU A 104 -11.80 -5.44 -6.62
N GLY A 105 -11.50 -5.65 -7.90
CA GLY A 105 -10.19 -5.29 -8.43
C GLY A 105 -10.04 -5.57 -9.90
N SER A 106 -9.01 -4.98 -10.50
CA SER A 106 -8.71 -5.12 -11.93
C SER A 106 -7.23 -4.91 -12.19
N CYS A 107 -6.76 -5.49 -13.28
CA CYS A 107 -5.39 -5.33 -13.76
C CYS A 107 -5.27 -4.47 -15.04
N HIS A 108 -6.39 -3.93 -15.53
CA HIS A 108 -6.46 -3.19 -16.80
C HIS A 108 -6.25 -1.68 -16.66
N TYR A 109 -5.87 -1.20 -15.48
CA TYR A 109 -5.61 0.21 -15.23
C TYR A 109 -4.14 0.55 -15.38
N LYS A 110 -3.85 1.81 -15.71
CA LYS A 110 -2.48 2.31 -15.75
C LYS A 110 -1.95 2.52 -14.33
N LEU A 111 -0.64 2.40 -14.16
CA LEU A 111 -0.01 2.53 -12.85
C LEU A 111 -0.29 3.90 -12.20
N TRP A 112 -0.23 4.98 -12.97
CA TRP A 112 -0.51 6.32 -12.45
C TRP A 112 -1.96 6.47 -11.97
N GLN A 113 -2.93 5.78 -12.59
CA GLN A 113 -4.33 5.80 -12.17
C GLN A 113 -4.51 5.10 -10.82
N ALA A 114 -3.85 3.96 -10.66
CA ALA A 114 -3.85 3.22 -9.39
C ALA A 114 -3.27 4.05 -8.24
N ILE A 115 -2.14 4.72 -8.48
CA ILE A 115 -1.50 5.58 -7.47
C ILE A 115 -2.38 6.80 -7.17
N ARG A 116 -2.92 7.48 -8.20
CA ARG A 116 -3.79 8.66 -8.04
C ARG A 116 -5.06 8.34 -7.25
N ALA A 117 -5.65 7.17 -7.47
CA ALA A 117 -6.82 6.69 -6.74
C ALA A 117 -6.46 6.32 -5.29
N SER A 118 -5.35 5.61 -5.10
CA SER A 118 -4.91 5.12 -3.80
C SER A 118 -4.48 6.24 -2.85
N SER A 119 -3.93 7.34 -3.37
CA SER A 119 -3.43 8.48 -2.59
C SER A 119 -4.44 9.64 -2.47
N ALA A 120 -5.71 9.43 -2.83
CA ALA A 120 -6.73 10.48 -2.85
C ALA A 120 -7.28 10.77 -1.44
N ALA A 121 -6.40 11.18 -0.52
CA ALA A 121 -6.71 11.40 0.89
C ALA A 121 -7.78 12.48 1.08
N PRO A 122 -8.89 12.18 1.78
CA PRO A 122 -9.94 13.16 2.06
C PRO A 122 -9.39 14.41 2.77
N GLY A 123 -9.77 15.59 2.29
CA GLY A 123 -9.26 16.87 2.81
C GLY A 123 -7.86 17.25 2.32
N TYR A 124 -7.18 16.37 1.58
CA TYR A 124 -5.90 16.66 0.92
C TYR A 124 -6.09 16.76 -0.59
N PHE A 125 -6.56 15.68 -1.21
CA PHE A 125 -6.75 15.57 -2.65
C PHE A 125 -8.22 15.36 -3.01
N GLN A 126 -8.59 15.76 -4.23
CA GLN A 126 -9.92 15.51 -4.74
C GLN A 126 -10.09 14.02 -5.04
N GLU A 127 -11.31 13.53 -4.86
CA GLU A 127 -11.72 12.19 -5.27
C GLU A 127 -11.41 11.96 -6.74
N TYR A 128 -11.05 10.73 -7.09
CA TYR A 128 -10.64 10.37 -8.44
C TYR A 128 -11.74 9.56 -9.13
N ALA A 129 -12.40 10.17 -10.11
CA ALA A 129 -13.37 9.48 -10.96
C ALA A 129 -12.64 8.58 -11.97
N LEU A 130 -12.94 7.29 -11.94
CA LEU A 130 -12.36 6.30 -12.83
C LEU A 130 -13.44 5.34 -13.35
N GLY A 131 -13.82 5.51 -14.62
CA GLY A 131 -14.97 4.82 -15.18
C GLY A 131 -16.26 5.26 -14.47
N ASN A 132 -17.02 4.31 -13.94
CA ASN A 132 -18.26 4.58 -13.20
C ASN A 132 -18.06 4.72 -11.68
N ASP A 133 -16.81 4.61 -11.22
CA ASP A 133 -16.48 4.58 -9.80
C ASP A 133 -15.77 5.86 -9.37
N LEU A 134 -16.13 6.35 -8.18
CA LEU A 134 -15.44 7.44 -7.53
C LEU A 134 -14.55 6.87 -6.43
N HIS A 135 -13.25 7.10 -6.56
CA HIS A 135 -12.23 6.55 -5.67
C HIS A 135 -11.70 7.60 -4.71
N GLN A 136 -11.54 7.20 -3.45
CA GLN A 136 -10.79 7.88 -2.40
C GLN A 136 -9.63 7.00 -1.91
N ASP A 137 -8.80 7.57 -1.06
CA ASP A 137 -7.65 6.91 -0.46
C ASP A 137 -7.97 5.52 0.11
N GLY A 138 -7.05 4.59 -0.07
CA GLY A 138 -7.16 3.24 0.48
C GLY A 138 -7.20 3.24 2.01
N GLY A 139 -6.51 4.20 2.63
CA GLY A 139 -6.47 4.41 4.07
C GLY A 139 -7.81 4.70 4.71
N LEU A 140 -8.84 5.12 3.95
CA LEU A 140 -10.21 5.31 4.46
C LEU A 140 -10.83 3.99 4.98
N LEU A 141 -10.50 2.84 4.36
CA LEU A 141 -10.98 1.52 4.79
C LEU A 141 -9.87 0.57 5.19
N ILE A 142 -8.73 0.62 4.52
CA ILE A 142 -7.63 -0.33 4.65
C ILE A 142 -6.32 0.45 4.75
N ASN A 143 -6.03 0.95 5.94
CA ASN A 143 -4.76 1.62 6.23
C ASN A 143 -3.61 0.64 6.48
N ASN A 144 -3.91 -0.60 6.89
CA ASN A 144 -2.97 -1.72 6.92
C ASN A 144 -3.37 -2.79 5.89
N PRO A 145 -2.72 -2.84 4.71
CA PRO A 145 -3.12 -3.75 3.63
C PRO A 145 -2.64 -5.20 3.84
N THR A 146 -2.05 -5.53 4.99
CA THR A 146 -1.43 -6.85 5.19
C THR A 146 -2.44 -8.00 5.08
N ALA A 147 -3.62 -7.88 5.71
CA ALA A 147 -4.65 -8.92 5.62
C ALA A 147 -5.16 -9.11 4.18
N LEU A 148 -5.35 -8.00 3.45
CA LEU A 148 -5.71 -8.03 2.03
C LEU A 148 -4.61 -8.69 1.19
N ALA A 149 -3.34 -8.36 1.44
CA ALA A 149 -2.21 -8.95 0.74
C ALA A 149 -2.10 -10.47 0.99
N VAL A 150 -2.34 -10.92 2.22
CA VAL A 150 -2.42 -12.35 2.58
C VAL A 150 -3.56 -13.03 1.83
N HIS A 151 -4.75 -12.42 1.80
CA HIS A 151 -5.90 -12.93 1.04
C HIS A 151 -5.59 -13.05 -0.46
N GLU A 152 -5.02 -12.00 -1.06
CA GLU A 152 -4.63 -12.00 -2.48
C GLU A 152 -3.56 -13.06 -2.79
N CYS A 153 -2.61 -13.27 -1.87
CA CYS A 153 -1.62 -14.34 -1.97
C CYS A 153 -2.26 -15.73 -1.95
N ARG A 154 -3.31 -15.95 -1.14
CA ARG A 154 -4.08 -17.21 -1.14
C ARG A 154 -4.86 -17.40 -2.43
N CYS A 155 -5.39 -16.34 -3.03
CA CYS A 155 -6.03 -16.40 -4.35
C CYS A 155 -5.03 -16.72 -5.48
N LEU A 156 -3.80 -16.21 -5.39
CA LEU A 156 -2.75 -16.44 -6.38
C LEU A 156 -2.09 -17.81 -6.25
N TRP A 157 -1.84 -18.24 -5.02
CA TRP A 157 -1.14 -19.47 -4.72
C TRP A 157 -1.90 -20.26 -3.65
N PRO A 158 -2.99 -20.94 -4.05
CA PRO A 158 -3.69 -21.84 -3.17
C PRO A 158 -2.71 -22.85 -2.55
N ASN A 159 -2.88 -23.12 -1.26
CA ASN A 159 -2.13 -24.13 -0.53
C ASN A 159 -0.60 -23.90 -0.46
N VAL A 160 -0.09 -22.71 -0.80
CA VAL A 160 1.31 -22.35 -0.53
C VAL A 160 1.39 -21.67 0.83
N PRO A 161 2.19 -22.18 1.79
CA PRO A 161 2.42 -21.48 3.04
C PRO A 161 3.20 -20.18 2.78
N LEU A 162 2.86 -19.13 3.52
CA LEU A 162 3.65 -17.90 3.52
C LEU A 162 4.95 -18.16 4.28
N GLN A 163 6.08 -17.85 3.66
CA GLN A 163 7.39 -17.96 4.30
C GLN A 163 7.66 -16.78 5.23
N CYS A 164 7.35 -15.57 4.76
CA CYS A 164 7.56 -14.34 5.50
C CYS A 164 6.62 -13.26 5.00
N VAL A 165 6.11 -12.46 5.92
CA VAL A 165 5.28 -11.28 5.71
C VAL A 165 5.94 -10.13 6.48
N VAL A 166 6.47 -9.16 5.74
CA VAL A 166 6.98 -7.93 6.33
C VAL A 166 6.00 -6.82 6.09
N SER A 167 5.51 -6.22 7.18
CA SER A 167 4.59 -5.10 7.16
C SER A 167 5.30 -3.86 7.69
N LEU A 168 5.37 -2.82 6.87
CA LEU A 168 6.04 -1.56 7.19
C LEU A 168 4.99 -0.49 7.46
N GLY A 169 5.05 0.12 8.64
CA GLY A 169 4.25 1.27 9.02
C GLY A 169 5.02 2.57 8.78
N THR A 170 4.27 3.67 8.64
CA THR A 170 4.82 5.03 8.46
C THR A 170 5.11 5.73 9.79
N GLY A 171 5.07 5.00 10.90
CA GLY A 171 5.23 5.52 12.25
C GLY A 171 3.90 5.62 13.00
N ARG A 172 3.98 5.57 14.33
CA ARG A 172 2.88 5.85 15.24
C ARG A 172 3.28 6.89 16.26
N TYR A 173 2.34 7.73 16.67
CA TYR A 173 2.53 8.71 17.74
C TYR A 173 1.48 8.49 18.82
N GLU A 174 1.92 8.40 20.07
CA GLU A 174 1.06 8.21 21.23
C GLU A 174 1.09 9.50 22.07
N ASN A 175 -0.04 10.21 22.13
CA ASN A 175 -0.12 11.44 22.89
C ASN A 175 -0.29 11.12 24.39
N ASN A 176 0.79 11.18 25.17
CA ASN A 176 0.77 10.95 26.62
C ASN A 176 0.23 12.15 27.44
N GLY A 177 -0.27 13.21 26.79
CA GLY A 177 -0.82 14.40 27.44
C GLY A 177 -2.30 14.27 27.79
N LYS A 178 -2.67 14.70 29.00
CA LYS A 178 -4.08 14.88 29.43
C LYS A 178 -4.83 15.72 28.39
N THR A 179 -5.87 15.15 27.78
CA THR A 179 -6.71 15.83 26.79
C THR A 179 -7.43 17.01 27.44
N ASN A 180 -7.02 18.24 27.10
CA ASN A 180 -7.92 19.38 27.22
C ASN A 180 -8.97 19.28 26.11
N VAL A 181 -10.25 19.31 26.49
CA VAL A 181 -11.39 19.22 25.59
C VAL A 181 -11.49 20.53 24.79
N THR A 182 -10.80 20.59 23.66
CA THR A 182 -10.97 21.68 22.68
C THR A 182 -11.24 21.13 21.29
N TYR A 183 -12.09 21.84 20.57
CA TYR A 183 -12.65 21.48 19.26
C TYR A 183 -11.59 21.00 18.26
N THR A 184 -11.62 19.72 17.91
CA THR A 184 -10.81 19.15 16.83
C THR A 184 -11.44 19.54 15.47
N SER A 185 -10.60 19.96 14.51
CA SER A 185 -11.04 20.28 13.15
C SER A 185 -11.75 19.09 12.48
N LEU A 186 -12.61 19.34 11.48
CA LEU A 186 -13.27 18.27 10.71
C LEU A 186 -12.25 17.30 10.08
N LYS A 187 -11.09 17.83 9.66
CA LYS A 187 -9.94 17.04 9.20
C LYS A 187 -9.44 16.11 10.29
N ALA A 188 -9.20 16.61 11.51
CA ALA A 188 -8.75 15.80 12.64
C ALA A 188 -9.81 14.75 13.07
N LYS A 189 -11.10 15.09 13.04
CA LYS A 189 -12.17 14.11 13.31
C LYS A 189 -12.21 13.02 12.24
N LEU A 190 -12.07 13.38 10.97
CA LEU A 190 -12.06 12.41 9.88
C LEU A 190 -10.81 11.53 9.94
N THR A 191 -9.62 12.10 10.15
CA THR A 191 -8.39 11.33 10.36
C THR A 191 -8.51 10.39 11.56
N ASN A 192 -9.08 10.85 12.69
CA ASN A 192 -9.26 10.02 13.87
C ASN A 192 -10.31 8.92 13.67
N VAL A 193 -11.41 9.19 12.95
CA VAL A 193 -12.40 8.17 12.61
C VAL A 193 -11.80 7.15 11.65
N ILE A 194 -11.04 7.61 10.65
CA ILE A 194 -10.34 6.73 9.72
C ILE A 194 -9.31 5.87 10.47
N SER A 195 -8.43 6.47 11.27
CA SER A 195 -7.41 5.73 12.01
C SER A 195 -8.01 4.75 13.03
N SER A 196 -9.13 5.12 13.68
CA SER A 196 -9.84 4.25 14.62
C SER A 196 -10.63 3.14 13.94
N ALA A 197 -11.15 3.37 12.72
CA ALA A 197 -11.92 2.39 11.97
C ALA A 197 -11.05 1.47 11.10
N THR A 198 -9.80 1.87 10.83
CA THR A 198 -8.85 1.13 9.99
C THR A 198 -7.67 0.61 10.80
N ASP A 199 -7.94 0.30 12.07
CA ASP A 199 -6.94 0.15 13.13
C ASP A 199 -5.82 -0.81 12.69
N THR A 200 -4.68 -0.21 12.39
CA THR A 200 -3.54 -0.92 11.82
C THR A 200 -2.98 -1.95 12.80
N GLU A 201 -3.27 -1.79 14.08
CA GLU A 201 -2.83 -2.66 15.17
C GLU A 201 -3.78 -3.85 15.38
N GLU A 202 -5.09 -3.74 15.12
CA GLU A 202 -6.01 -4.89 15.16
C GLU A 202 -5.65 -5.93 14.09
N VAL A 203 -5.37 -5.47 12.87
CA VAL A 203 -4.88 -6.36 11.79
C VAL A 203 -3.55 -6.99 12.18
N HIS A 204 -2.67 -6.24 12.85
CA HIS A 204 -1.40 -6.75 13.35
C HIS A 204 -1.63 -7.87 14.38
N ILE A 205 -2.46 -7.64 15.40
CA ILE A 205 -2.78 -8.62 16.44
C ILE A 205 -3.40 -9.88 15.83
N MET A 206 -4.38 -9.72 14.93
CA MET A 206 -5.04 -10.84 14.27
C MET A 206 -4.05 -11.69 13.46
N LEU A 207 -3.18 -11.06 12.66
CA LEU A 207 -2.22 -11.78 11.84
C LEU A 207 -1.11 -12.42 12.66
N ASP A 208 -0.68 -11.78 13.75
CA ASP A 208 0.30 -12.35 14.67
C ASP A 208 -0.25 -13.59 15.39
N ALA A 209 -1.54 -13.58 15.75
CA ALA A 209 -2.20 -14.72 16.37
C ALA A 209 -2.50 -15.87 15.39
N LEU A 210 -2.81 -15.57 14.12
CA LEU A 210 -3.25 -16.57 13.14
C LEU A 210 -2.13 -17.14 12.28
N LEU A 211 -1.05 -16.39 12.06
CA LEU A 211 0.08 -16.87 11.26
C LEU A 211 1.04 -17.69 12.12
N PRO A 212 1.75 -18.67 11.52
CA PRO A 212 2.74 -19.43 12.26
C PRO A 212 3.84 -18.53 12.84
N PRO A 213 4.49 -18.96 13.93
CA PRO A 213 5.64 -18.25 14.49
C PRO A 213 6.67 -17.94 13.41
N ASP A 214 7.34 -16.80 13.53
CA ASP A 214 8.40 -16.34 12.63
C ASP A 214 7.97 -16.12 11.17
N THR A 215 6.67 -16.05 10.90
CA THR A 215 6.15 -15.74 9.56
C THR A 215 5.84 -14.26 9.40
N TYR A 216 5.48 -13.54 10.47
CA TYR A 216 5.02 -12.15 10.38
C TYR A 216 5.89 -11.19 11.17
N PHE A 217 6.31 -10.10 10.52
CA PHE A 217 7.15 -9.06 11.10
C PHE A 217 6.55 -7.68 10.78
N ARG A 218 6.04 -7.00 11.80
CA ARG A 218 5.60 -5.60 11.71
C ARG A 218 6.70 -4.65 12.18
N PHE A 219 7.06 -3.67 11.37
CA PHE A 219 7.96 -2.58 11.75
C PHE A 219 7.17 -1.28 11.69
N ASN A 220 6.85 -0.71 12.86
CA ASN A 220 6.10 0.54 12.97
C ASN A 220 6.74 1.40 14.08
N PRO A 221 7.67 2.31 13.73
CA PRO A 221 8.42 3.09 14.71
C PRO A 221 7.53 4.03 15.54
N LEU A 222 7.81 4.14 16.85
CA LEU A 222 7.20 5.17 17.70
C LEU A 222 7.91 6.50 17.43
N MET A 223 7.14 7.49 16.99
CA MET A 223 7.62 8.84 16.67
C MET A 223 7.68 9.71 17.92
N ASN A 224 8.65 10.61 17.96
CA ASN A 224 8.81 11.54 19.07
C ASN A 224 7.80 12.71 19.02
N GLU A 225 7.24 12.98 17.85
CA GLU A 225 6.35 14.12 17.59
C GLU A 225 5.22 13.72 16.63
N ASP A 226 4.08 14.39 16.75
CA ASP A 226 2.97 14.28 15.80
C ASP A 226 3.30 15.07 14.53
N ILE A 227 3.76 14.36 13.50
CA ILE A 227 4.14 14.94 12.21
C ILE A 227 2.98 14.78 11.22
N PRO A 228 2.44 15.87 10.65
CA PRO A 228 1.31 15.80 9.74
C PRO A 228 1.69 15.19 8.39
N LEU A 229 0.71 14.63 7.68
CA LEU A 229 0.89 13.93 6.40
C LEU A 229 1.48 14.81 5.27
N ASP A 230 1.18 16.11 5.31
CA ASP A 230 1.64 17.14 4.35
C ASP A 230 2.99 17.77 4.71
N GLU A 231 3.70 17.25 5.71
CA GLU A 231 5.00 17.79 6.10
C GLU A 231 6.04 17.58 5.00
N ASN A 232 6.68 18.67 4.58
CA ASN A 232 7.74 18.65 3.56
C ASN A 232 9.03 19.36 3.98
N ARG A 233 9.10 19.89 5.22
CA ARG A 233 10.30 20.54 5.74
C ARG A 233 11.41 19.53 5.95
N LYS A 234 12.61 19.89 5.46
CA LYS A 234 13.77 19.00 5.49
C LYS A 234 14.12 18.56 6.91
N GLU A 235 14.00 19.45 7.87
CA GLU A 235 14.29 19.20 9.28
C GLU A 235 13.41 18.09 9.84
N LYS A 236 12.10 18.16 9.58
CA LYS A 236 11.12 17.15 10.03
C LYS A 236 11.28 15.82 9.32
N LEU A 237 11.55 15.84 8.01
CA LEU A 237 11.85 14.61 7.27
C LEU A 237 13.14 13.94 7.76
N ASN A 238 14.14 14.71 8.15
CA ASN A 238 15.37 14.19 8.75
C ASN A 238 15.13 13.62 10.16
N GLN A 239 14.23 14.23 10.93
CA GLN A 239 13.78 13.70 12.22
C GLN A 239 13.09 12.33 12.04
N LEU A 240 12.15 12.20 11.09
CA LEU A 240 11.51 10.91 10.76
C LEU A 240 12.53 9.82 10.41
N ARG A 241 13.54 10.17 9.61
CA ARG A 241 14.64 9.25 9.28
C ARG A 241 15.43 8.83 10.52
N THR A 242 15.73 9.77 11.40
CA THR A 242 16.48 9.53 12.63
C THR A 242 15.70 8.62 13.59
N ASP A 243 14.41 8.91 13.80
CA ASP A 243 13.51 8.09 14.62
C ASP A 243 13.40 6.66 14.06
N GLY A 244 13.31 6.52 12.74
CA GLY A 244 13.33 5.24 12.05
C GLY A 244 14.62 4.44 12.28
N ILE A 245 15.79 5.09 12.17
CA ILE A 245 17.10 4.44 12.41
C ILE A 245 17.20 3.99 13.87
N GLN A 246 16.87 4.85 14.83
CA GLN A 246 16.91 4.50 16.26
C GLN A 246 15.97 3.34 16.58
N TYR A 247 14.79 3.30 15.97
CA TYR A 247 13.88 2.17 16.12
C TYR A 247 14.48 0.87 15.58
N LEU A 248 15.12 0.91 14.40
CA LEU A 248 15.77 -0.26 13.82
C LEU A 248 16.94 -0.75 14.68
N GLU A 249 17.76 0.15 15.22
CA GLU A 249 18.86 -0.20 16.14
C GLU A 249 18.34 -0.93 17.39
N ARG A 250 17.24 -0.45 17.98
CA ARG A 250 16.59 -1.11 19.13
C ARG A 250 15.98 -2.46 18.78
N ASN A 251 15.63 -2.68 17.52
CA ASN A 251 14.96 -3.89 17.03
C ASN A 251 15.87 -4.72 16.09
N ASP A 252 17.18 -4.58 16.23
CA ASP A 252 18.17 -5.17 15.32
C ASP A 252 18.04 -6.69 15.21
N GLU A 253 17.80 -7.39 16.34
CA GLU A 253 17.57 -8.83 16.35
C GLU A 253 16.33 -9.24 15.54
N LYS A 254 15.25 -8.46 15.62
CA LYS A 254 14.03 -8.69 14.83
C LYS A 254 14.28 -8.45 13.34
N LEU A 255 15.05 -7.41 13.00
CA LEU A 255 15.45 -7.10 11.63
C LEU A 255 16.32 -8.21 11.03
N LYS A 256 17.36 -8.64 11.75
CA LYS A 256 18.23 -9.75 11.37
C LYS A 256 17.45 -11.04 11.17
N LYS A 257 16.49 -11.34 12.06
CA LYS A 257 15.63 -12.52 11.95
C LYS A 257 14.76 -12.47 10.69
N ALA A 258 14.10 -11.34 10.44
CA ALA A 258 13.29 -11.14 9.24
C ALA A 258 14.14 -11.26 7.96
N GLY A 259 15.31 -10.64 7.93
CA GLY A 259 16.26 -10.73 6.82
C GLY A 259 16.73 -12.16 6.57
N LYS A 260 17.11 -12.89 7.62
CA LYS A 260 17.51 -14.30 7.52
C LYS A 260 16.42 -15.16 6.90
N ILE A 261 15.16 -14.99 7.32
CA ILE A 261 14.04 -15.78 6.80
C ILE A 261 13.70 -15.38 5.36
N LEU A 262 13.75 -14.09 5.02
CA LEU A 262 13.51 -13.63 3.65
C LEU A 262 14.57 -14.13 2.66
N SER A 263 15.83 -14.22 3.10
CA SER A 263 16.94 -14.69 2.27
C SER A 263 17.06 -16.22 2.20
N GLN A 264 16.21 -16.97 2.92
CA GLN A 264 16.20 -18.42 2.81
C GLN A 264 15.75 -18.86 1.42
N GLU A 265 16.63 -19.57 0.73
CA GLU A 265 16.29 -20.22 -0.52
C GLU A 265 15.43 -21.47 -0.28
N LYS A 266 14.61 -21.79 -1.28
CA LYS A 266 13.87 -23.04 -1.30
C LYS A 266 14.82 -24.23 -1.38
N ASN A 267 14.59 -25.22 -0.53
CA ASN A 267 15.29 -26.50 -0.58
C ASN A 267 15.01 -27.23 -1.90
N ILE A 268 15.90 -28.15 -2.30
CA ILE A 268 15.74 -28.93 -3.55
C ILE A 268 14.39 -29.65 -3.59
N LEU A 269 13.98 -30.27 -2.47
CA LEU A 269 12.68 -30.93 -2.35
C LEU A 269 11.49 -29.96 -2.54
N GLN A 270 11.59 -28.74 -2.00
CA GLN A 270 10.57 -27.71 -2.20
C GLN A 270 10.55 -27.19 -3.64
N LYS A 271 11.72 -27.08 -4.29
CA LYS A 271 11.84 -26.72 -5.72
C LYS A 271 11.18 -27.80 -6.58
N LEU A 272 11.46 -29.08 -6.33
CA LEU A 272 10.86 -30.21 -7.04
C LEU A 272 9.35 -30.31 -6.81
N SER A 273 8.88 -30.20 -5.57
CA SER A 273 7.45 -30.21 -5.24
C SER A 273 6.69 -29.06 -5.92
N ASN A 274 7.24 -27.84 -5.89
CA ASN A 274 6.67 -26.70 -6.60
C ASN A 274 6.65 -26.90 -8.11
N TRP A 275 7.70 -27.51 -8.68
CA TRP A 275 7.75 -27.81 -10.12
C TRP A 275 6.70 -28.85 -10.52
N MET A 276 6.56 -29.94 -9.76
CA MET A 276 5.52 -30.94 -10.00
C MET A 276 4.12 -30.34 -9.88
N ARG A 277 3.90 -29.48 -8.89
CA ARG A 277 2.61 -28.80 -8.71
C ARG A 277 2.30 -27.85 -9.86
N LEU A 278 3.27 -27.04 -10.28
CA LEU A 278 3.12 -26.16 -11.44
C LEU A 278 2.80 -26.97 -12.70
N LYS A 279 3.45 -28.12 -12.90
CA LYS A 279 3.15 -29.02 -14.02
C LYS A 279 1.73 -29.57 -13.92
N ALA A 280 1.30 -30.05 -12.76
CA ALA A 280 -0.07 -30.49 -12.55
C ALA A 280 -1.09 -29.38 -12.87
N ASP A 281 -0.90 -28.18 -12.33
CA ASP A 281 -1.77 -27.02 -12.56
C ASP A 281 -1.81 -26.59 -14.04
N MET A 282 -0.71 -26.72 -14.79
CA MET A 282 -0.67 -26.44 -16.23
C MET A 282 -1.42 -27.48 -17.07
N TYR A 283 -1.49 -28.73 -16.59
CA TYR A 283 -2.09 -29.86 -17.32
C TYR A 283 -3.49 -30.23 -16.82
N ASP A 284 -3.95 -29.65 -15.71
CA ASP A 284 -5.35 -29.74 -15.27
C ASP A 284 -6.22 -28.88 -16.20
N GLY A 285 -7.10 -29.54 -16.94
CA GLY A 285 -8.01 -28.92 -17.91
C GLY A 285 -7.64 -29.11 -19.39
N LEU A 286 -6.50 -29.72 -19.71
CA LEU A 286 -6.14 -30.12 -21.08
C LEU A 286 -6.62 -31.56 -21.38
N PRO A 287 -7.33 -31.83 -22.49
CA PRO A 287 -7.76 -33.17 -22.85
C PRO A 287 -6.55 -34.09 -23.03
N ILE A 288 -6.71 -35.36 -22.62
CA ILE A 288 -5.66 -36.38 -22.48
C ILE A 288 -4.80 -36.54 -23.74
N LEU A 289 -5.34 -36.23 -24.93
CA LEU A 289 -4.64 -36.27 -26.21
C LEU A 289 -3.54 -35.21 -26.41
N SER A 290 -3.43 -34.22 -25.52
CA SER A 290 -2.37 -33.18 -25.56
C SER A 290 -1.26 -33.40 -24.51
N LYS A 291 -1.32 -34.52 -23.75
CA LYS A 291 -0.34 -34.90 -22.72
C LYS A 291 0.69 -35.92 -23.22
N LEU A 292 0.67 -36.26 -24.50
CA LEU A 292 1.59 -37.16 -25.21
C LEU A 292 2.52 -36.36 -26.13
#